data_AF-A0A175YBF8-F1
#
_entry.id   AF-A0A175YBF8-F1
#
_cell.length_a   1.000
_cell.length_b   1.000
_cell.length_c   1.000
_cell.angle_alpha   90.00
_cell.angle_beta   90.00
_cell.angle_gamma   90.00
#
_symmetry.space_group_name_H-M   'P 1'
#
loop_
_entity.id
_entity.type
_entity.pdbx_description
1 polymer ?
#
loop_
_entity_poly.entity_id
_entity_poly.type
_entity_poly.pdbx_seq_one_letter_code
_entity_poly.pdbx_strand_id
1 'polypeptide(L)'
;MIAAATGKQADLLAQPVNLHTVEANANSQKQLTIQEILENHLLVGEKMARCLCLAKIIAVLEDEGWYYNCCSNCARKARLLGQNYYNNNCA
;
A
#
# COMPACT_ATOMS: atom_id res chain seq x y z
N MET A 1 -36.01 2.29 5.93
CA MET A 1 -35.39 1.60 7.08
C MET A 1 -34.05 1.05 6.61
N ILE A 2 -32.95 1.69 7.01
CA ILE A 2 -31.60 1.25 6.65
C ILE A 2 -31.19 0.23 7.71
N ALA A 3 -30.97 -1.01 7.30
CA ALA A 3 -30.50 -2.06 8.20
C ALA A 3 -29.10 -1.68 8.69
N ALA A 4 -28.95 -1.51 10.01
CA ALA A 4 -27.65 -1.33 10.64
C ALA A 4 -26.81 -2.57 10.37
N ALA A 5 -25.66 -2.40 9.74
CA ALA A 5 -24.67 -3.46 9.63
C ALA A 5 -24.17 -3.76 11.05
N THR A 6 -24.65 -4.86 11.64
CA THR A 6 -24.09 -5.41 12.88
C THR A 6 -22.69 -5.91 12.54
N GLY A 7 -21.68 -5.08 12.83
CA GLY A 7 -20.28 -5.47 12.70
C GLY A 7 -20.04 -6.74 13.50
N LYS A 8 -19.61 -7.81 12.83
CA LYS A 8 -19.09 -8.99 13.51
C LYS A 8 -17.87 -8.56 14.33
N GLN A 9 -17.77 -9.05 15.55
CA GLN A 9 -16.59 -8.91 16.39
C GLN A 9 -15.38 -9.33 15.55
N ALA A 10 -14.39 -8.44 15.41
CA ALA A 10 -13.21 -8.73 14.61
C ALA A 10 -12.55 -9.99 15.20
N ASP A 11 -12.52 -11.08 14.43
CA ASP A 11 -11.70 -12.23 14.78
C ASP A 11 -10.26 -11.72 14.93
N LEU A 12 -9.65 -12.01 16.07
CA LEU A 12 -8.24 -11.72 16.30
C LEU A 12 -7.43 -12.55 15.30
N LEU A 13 -7.14 -11.94 14.14
CA LEU A 13 -6.29 -12.55 13.13
C LEU A 13 -4.93 -12.81 13.78
N ALA A 14 -4.54 -14.09 13.82
CA ALA A 14 -3.25 -14.49 14.31
C ALA A 14 -2.16 -13.71 13.56
N GLN A 15 -1.16 -13.23 14.29
CA GLN A 15 -0.05 -12.49 13.71
C GLN A 15 0.58 -13.34 12.58
N PRO A 16 0.82 -12.76 11.38
CA PRO A 16 1.43 -13.50 10.29
C PRO A 16 2.78 -14.07 10.72
N VAL A 17 2.91 -15.40 10.69
CA VAL A 17 4.14 -16.11 11.10
C VAL A 17 5.27 -15.92 10.08
N ASN A 18 4.91 -15.61 8.84
CA ASN A 18 5.85 -15.32 7.76
C ASN A 18 5.84 -13.83 7.43
N LEU A 19 6.59 -13.05 8.20
CA LEU A 19 6.96 -11.69 7.82
C LEU A 19 8.11 -11.78 6.81
N HIS A 20 7.79 -11.73 5.51
CA HIS A 20 8.82 -11.40 4.53
C HIS A 20 9.10 -9.90 4.63
N THR A 21 10.05 -9.53 5.49
CA THR A 21 10.64 -8.20 5.44
C THR A 21 11.37 -8.09 4.10
N VAL A 22 10.91 -7.18 3.25
CA VAL A 22 11.70 -6.81 2.07
C VAL A 22 12.93 -6.10 2.61
N GLU A 23 14.10 -6.72 2.50
CA GLU A 23 15.36 -6.06 2.83
C GLU A 23 15.45 -4.79 2.00
N ALA A 24 15.53 -3.63 2.68
CA ALA A 24 15.84 -2.39 2.01
C ALA A 24 17.19 -2.58 1.32
N ASN A 25 17.20 -2.57 -0.02
CA ASN A 25 18.43 -2.69 -0.80
C ASN A 25 19.54 -1.84 -0.17
N ALA A 26 20.63 -2.50 0.24
CA ALA A 26 21.75 -1.94 1.01
C ALA A 26 22.52 -0.80 0.31
N ASN A 27 22.05 -0.32 -0.84
CA ASN A 27 22.55 0.88 -1.50
C ASN A 27 22.02 2.11 -0.77
N SER A 28 22.70 2.47 0.33
CA SER A 28 22.79 3.81 0.92
C SER A 28 21.51 4.63 0.81
N GLN A 29 20.40 4.13 1.36
CA GLN A 29 19.20 4.96 1.48
C GLN A 29 19.51 6.08 2.48
N LYS A 30 19.73 7.29 1.97
CA LYS A 30 19.93 8.49 2.79
C LYS A 30 18.72 8.63 3.72
N GLN A 31 18.97 8.73 5.02
CA GLN A 31 17.91 9.10 5.95
C GLN A 31 17.63 10.59 5.78
N LEU A 32 16.37 10.94 5.54
CA LEU A 32 15.90 12.30 5.31
C LEU A 32 14.70 12.60 6.21
N THR A 33 14.59 13.85 6.62
CA THR A 33 13.39 14.42 7.22
C THR A 33 12.32 14.68 6.15
N ILE A 34 11.06 14.86 6.56
CA ILE A 34 9.97 15.22 5.64
C ILE A 34 10.28 16.53 4.90
N GLN A 35 10.85 17.51 5.60
CA GLN A 35 11.24 18.80 5.00
C GLN A 35 12.27 18.59 3.89
N GLU A 36 13.36 17.86 4.17
CA GLU A 36 14.39 17.59 3.16
C GLU A 36 13.82 16.83 1.96
N ILE A 37 12.88 15.90 2.15
CA ILE A 37 12.22 15.18 1.04
C ILE A 37 11.45 16.15 0.13
N LEU A 38 10.71 17.11 0.72
CA LEU A 38 9.94 18.10 -0.02
C LEU A 38 10.82 19.10 -0.77
N GLU A 39 11.97 19.43 -0.20
CA GLU A 39 12.98 20.33 -0.80
C GLU A 39 13.89 19.59 -1.81
N ASN A 40 13.91 18.26 -1.78
CA ASN A 40 14.76 17.48 -2.67
C ASN A 40 14.15 17.42 -4.08
N HIS A 41 14.86 17.99 -5.05
CA HIS A 41 14.52 17.85 -6.45
C HIS A 41 15.19 16.61 -7.02
N LEU A 42 14.44 15.80 -7.78
CA LEU A 42 15.02 14.72 -8.56
C LEU A 42 16.10 15.29 -9.48
N LEU A 43 17.29 14.68 -9.48
CA LEU A 43 18.34 15.10 -10.39
C LEU A 43 17.88 14.88 -11.83
N VAL A 44 18.38 15.69 -12.76
CA VAL A 44 18.01 15.58 -14.18
C VAL A 44 18.31 14.18 -14.69
N GLY A 45 17.28 13.47 -15.16
CA GLY A 45 17.37 12.09 -15.65
C GLY A 45 16.98 11.01 -14.64
N GLU A 46 16.87 11.35 -13.35
CA GLU A 46 16.34 10.44 -12.33
C GLU A 46 14.81 10.43 -12.37
N LYS A 47 14.22 9.23 -12.48
CA LYS A 47 12.76 9.05 -12.45
C LYS A 47 12.22 8.86 -11.03
N MET A 48 13.08 8.55 -10.06
CA MET A 48 12.69 8.17 -8.71
C MET A 48 13.85 8.33 -7.74
N ALA A 49 13.59 8.96 -6.58
CA ALA A 49 14.47 8.95 -5.42
C ALA A 49 13.93 7.98 -4.36
N ARG A 50 14.83 7.27 -3.66
CA ARG A 50 14.51 6.39 -2.54
C ARG A 50 15.25 6.88 -1.30
N CYS A 51 14.55 7.01 -0.17
CA CYS A 51 15.11 7.44 1.10
C CYS A 51 14.42 6.73 2.27
N LEU A 52 15.04 6.81 3.45
CA LEU A 52 14.42 6.41 4.72
C LEU A 52 13.95 7.66 5.45
N CYS A 53 12.73 7.64 5.99
CA CYS A 53 12.19 8.73 6.79
C CYS A 53 11.60 8.16 8.08
N LEU A 54 12.07 8.65 9.23
CA LEU A 54 11.45 8.35 10.51
C LEU A 54 10.35 9.38 10.77
N ALA A 55 9.11 8.93 10.86
CA ALA A 55 7.94 9.79 11.07
C ALA A 55 6.93 9.14 12.01
N LYS A 56 6.05 9.97 12.59
CA LYS A 56 4.92 9.51 13.40
C LYS A 56 3.64 9.57 12.56
N ILE A 57 2.89 8.48 12.54
CA ILE A 57 1.55 8.47 11.93
C ILE A 57 0.62 9.34 12.79
N ILE A 58 0.03 10.38 12.19
CA ILE A 58 -0.87 11.32 12.89
C ILE A 58 -2.35 11.14 12.53
N ALA A 59 -2.63 10.57 11.36
CA ALA A 59 -3.97 10.33 10.86
C ALA A 59 -3.96 9.20 9.83
N VAL A 60 -5.11 8.54 9.72
CA VAL A 60 -5.41 7.46 8.78
C VAL A 60 -6.71 7.88 8.09
N LEU A 61 -6.67 8.21 6.80
CA LEU A 61 -7.86 8.62 6.06
C LEU A 61 -8.66 7.40 5.63
N GLU A 62 -9.86 7.18 6.16
CA GLU A 62 -10.71 6.03 5.82
C GLU A 62 -11.47 6.23 4.49
N ASP A 63 -10.75 6.51 3.41
CA ASP A 63 -11.32 6.71 2.08
C ASP A 63 -11.15 5.48 1.17
N GLU A 64 -11.82 5.50 0.01
CA GLU A 64 -11.58 4.53 -1.05
C GLU A 64 -10.11 4.58 -1.51
N GLY A 65 -9.38 3.47 -1.34
CA GLY A 65 -7.98 3.37 -1.78
C GLY A 65 -7.10 2.46 -0.95
N TRP A 66 -7.49 2.16 0.30
CA TRP A 66 -6.77 1.23 1.18
C TRP A 66 -6.72 -0.20 0.65
N TYR A 67 -7.87 -0.61 0.11
CA TYR A 67 -8.07 -1.92 -0.47
C TYR A 67 -8.60 -1.75 -1.88
N TYR A 68 -8.12 -2.61 -2.77
CA TYR A 68 -8.68 -2.73 -4.09
C TYR A 68 -8.76 -4.21 -4.44
N ASN A 69 -9.82 -4.59 -5.14
CA ASN A 69 -9.94 -5.94 -5.67
C ASN A 69 -8.83 -6.17 -6.69
N CYS A 70 -8.04 -7.22 -6.50
CA CYS A 70 -6.89 -7.54 -7.33
C CYS A 70 -6.87 -9.01 -7.73
N CYS A 71 -6.10 -9.34 -8.77
CA CYS A 71 -5.85 -10.74 -9.13
C CYS A 71 -4.94 -11.40 -8.10
N SER A 72 -5.32 -12.59 -7.62
CA SER A 72 -4.55 -13.39 -6.67
C SER A 72 -3.13 -13.73 -7.14
N ASN A 73 -2.89 -13.73 -8.46
CA ASN A 73 -1.60 -14.15 -9.04
C ASN A 73 -0.63 -12.99 -9.28
N CYS A 74 -1.12 -11.82 -9.73
CA CYS A 74 -0.24 -10.69 -10.11
C CYS A 74 -0.43 -9.42 -9.28
N ALA A 75 -1.34 -9.43 -8.30
CA ALA A 75 -1.71 -8.29 -7.46
C ALA A 75 -2.16 -7.03 -8.23
N ARG A 76 -2.37 -7.09 -9.56
CA ARG A 76 -2.90 -5.97 -10.34
C ARG A 76 -4.41 -5.83 -10.14
N LYS A 77 -4.88 -4.58 -10.15
CA LYS A 77 -6.29 -4.21 -9.98
C LYS A 77 -7.19 -4.97 -10.96
N ALA A 78 -8.18 -5.67 -10.42
CA ALA A 78 -9.20 -6.33 -11.18
C ALA A 78 -10.37 -5.37 -11.45
N ARG A 79 -11.02 -5.53 -12.60
CA ARG A 79 -12.22 -4.77 -12.98
C ARG A 79 -13.45 -5.60 -12.66
N LEU A 80 -14.48 -4.96 -12.10
CA LEU A 80 -15.78 -5.61 -11.92
C LEU A 80 -16.52 -5.63 -13.27
N LEU A 81 -16.87 -6.82 -13.74
CA LEU A 81 -17.68 -7.05 -14.94
C LEU A 81 -18.88 -7.92 -14.55
N GLY A 82 -20.04 -7.28 -14.38
CA GLY A 82 -21.22 -7.92 -13.80
C GLY A 82 -20.99 -8.27 -12.33
N GLN A 83 -21.05 -9.57 -12.00
CA GLN A 83 -20.79 -10.07 -10.64
C GLN A 83 -19.36 -10.63 -10.46
N ASN A 84 -18.53 -10.58 -11.51
CA ASN A 84 -17.21 -11.21 -11.51
C ASN A 84 -16.09 -10.17 -11.61
N TYR A 85 -14.94 -10.49 -11.01
CA TYR A 85 -13.71 -9.70 -11.16
C TYR A 85 -12.85 -10.26 -12.29
N TYR A 86 -12.39 -9.38 -13.18
CA TYR A 86 -11.58 -9.74 -14.34
C TYR A 86 -10.26 -8.98 -14.38
N ASN A 87 -9.19 -9.64 -14.81
CA ASN A 87 -7.87 -9.04 -15.00
C ASN A 87 -7.23 -9.55 -16.29
N ASN A 88 -6.90 -8.62 -17.20
CA ASN A 88 -6.36 -8.93 -18.53
C ASN A 88 -4.85 -9.23 -18.52
N ASN A 89 -4.15 -9.06 -17.39
CA ASN A 89 -2.69 -9.18 -17.33
C ASN A 89 -2.20 -10.62 -17.12
N CYS A 90 -3.10 -11.55 -16.79
CA CYS A 90 -2.80 -12.96 -16.56
C CYS A 90 -3.58 -13.89 -17.50
N ALA A 91 -4.12 -13.33 -18.59
CA ALA A 91 -4.81 -14.09 -19.63
C ALA A 91 -3.81 -14.92 -20.46
#